data_AF-A0A1G9M633-F1
#
_entry.id   AF-A0A1G9M633-F1
#
_cell.length_a   1.000
_cell.length_b   1.000
_cell.length_c   1.000
_cell.angle_alpha   90.00
_cell.angle_beta   90.00
_cell.angle_gamma   90.00
#
_symmetry.space_group_name_H-M   'P 1'
#
loop_
_entity.id
_entity.type
_entity.pdbx_description
1 polymer ?
#
loop_
_entity_poly.entity_id
_entity_poly.type
_entity_poly.pdbx_seq_one_letter_code
_entity_poly.pdbx_strand_id
1 'polypeptide(L)'
;MSRMIFVNLPVTDLDASMDFYKAIGFENNPQFTDDTAACMVLSEAINVMLLTHAKWRTFTDRPIPPATSSEVMLALSCESREAVDAMNEAAAKNGGTADINPVQELGFMYNRNLADPDGHVWEAMWMDPTAIPTGD
;
A
#
# COMPACT_ATOMS: atom_id res chain seq x y z
N MET A 1 -2.18 25.15 2.37
CA MET A 1 -2.69 23.76 2.39
C MET A 1 -1.53 22.84 2.09
N SER A 2 -1.38 21.77 2.86
CA SER A 2 -0.40 20.71 2.56
C SER A 2 -0.80 19.98 1.28
N ARG A 3 0.17 19.49 0.52
CA ARG A 3 -0.10 18.68 -0.67
C ARG A 3 -0.48 17.26 -0.25
N MET A 4 -1.42 16.66 -0.96
CA MET A 4 -1.81 15.26 -0.79
C MET A 4 -1.19 14.40 -1.89
N ILE A 5 -1.05 13.10 -1.64
CA ILE A 5 -0.73 12.10 -2.66
C ILE A 5 -1.95 11.21 -2.91
N PHE A 6 -2.19 10.95 -4.19
CA PHE A 6 -3.15 9.93 -4.67
C PHE A 6 -2.37 8.94 -5.51
N VAL A 7 -2.18 7.73 -5.00
CA VAL A 7 -1.54 6.63 -5.72
C VAL A 7 -2.61 5.90 -6.51
N ASN A 8 -2.54 5.90 -7.84
CA ASN A 8 -3.46 5.13 -8.66
C ASN A 8 -2.85 3.75 -8.90
N LEU A 9 -3.60 2.68 -8.62
CA LEU A 9 -3.16 1.30 -8.80
C LEU A 9 -4.18 0.55 -9.66
N PRO A 10 -3.75 -0.08 -10.78
CA PRO A 10 -4.63 -0.93 -11.57
C PRO A 10 -4.87 -2.25 -10.84
N VAL A 11 -6.13 -2.65 -10.71
CA VAL A 11 -6.53 -3.89 -10.04
C VAL A 11 -7.41 -4.75 -10.92
N THR A 12 -7.29 -6.07 -10.77
CA THR A 12 -8.05 -7.07 -11.53
C THR A 12 -9.41 -7.38 -10.90
N ASP A 13 -9.51 -7.28 -9.57
CA ASP A 13 -10.74 -7.47 -8.80
C ASP A 13 -10.89 -6.34 -7.77
N LEU A 14 -11.88 -5.47 -7.97
CA LEU A 14 -12.05 -4.27 -7.17
C LEU A 14 -12.50 -4.59 -5.74
N ASP A 15 -13.41 -5.54 -5.56
CA ASP A 15 -13.93 -5.91 -4.24
C ASP A 15 -12.84 -6.58 -3.40
N ALA A 16 -12.12 -7.54 -3.99
CA ALA A 16 -11.00 -8.21 -3.32
C ALA A 16 -9.90 -7.21 -2.91
N SER A 17 -9.61 -6.24 -3.78
CA SER A 17 -8.66 -5.18 -3.48
C SER A 17 -9.17 -4.30 -2.34
N MET A 18 -10.42 -3.83 -2.39
CA MET A 18 -10.99 -3.02 -1.31
C MET A 18 -10.92 -3.72 0.04
N ASP A 19 -11.20 -5.02 0.10
CA ASP A 19 -11.12 -5.80 1.34
C ASP A 19 -9.69 -5.97 1.84
N PHE A 20 -8.73 -6.19 0.94
CA PHE A 20 -7.31 -6.18 1.29
C PHE A 20 -6.87 -4.83 1.91
N TYR A 21 -7.17 -3.72 1.23
CA TYR A 21 -6.76 -2.38 1.69
C TYR A 21 -7.42 -2.01 3.02
N LYS A 22 -8.69 -2.40 3.25
CA LYS A 22 -9.34 -2.28 4.57
C LYS A 22 -8.59 -3.06 5.64
N ALA A 23 -8.17 -4.29 5.35
CA ALA A 23 -7.50 -5.15 6.32
C ALA A 23 -6.13 -4.60 6.78
N ILE A 24 -5.44 -3.86 5.90
CA ILE A 24 -4.16 -3.21 6.24
C ILE A 24 -4.32 -1.76 6.74
N GLY A 25 -5.55 -1.34 7.07
CA GLY A 25 -5.82 -0.10 7.81
C GLY A 25 -6.27 1.10 6.97
N PHE A 26 -6.61 0.92 5.69
CA PHE A 26 -7.21 1.99 4.89
C PHE A 26 -8.73 2.01 5.06
N GLU A 27 -9.33 3.20 4.98
CA GLU A 27 -10.78 3.37 5.01
C GLU A 27 -11.31 3.73 3.62
N ASN A 28 -12.46 3.18 3.23
CA ASN A 28 -13.06 3.56 1.96
C ASN A 28 -13.72 4.95 2.05
N ASN A 29 -13.48 5.80 1.07
CA ASN A 29 -14.23 7.02 0.86
C ASN A 29 -15.36 6.80 -0.17
N PRO A 30 -16.63 6.67 0.26
CA PRO A 30 -17.74 6.34 -0.63
C PRO A 30 -18.10 7.46 -1.60
N GLN A 31 -17.65 8.70 -1.38
CA GLN A 31 -17.89 9.81 -2.30
C GLN A 31 -17.06 9.70 -3.59
N PHE A 32 -15.96 8.96 -3.53
CA PHE A 32 -15.03 8.73 -4.65
C PHE A 32 -14.90 7.24 -4.97
N THR A 33 -15.96 6.48 -4.73
CA THR A 33 -16.01 5.04 -4.99
C THR A 33 -17.26 4.70 -5.79
N ASP A 34 -17.06 3.94 -6.85
CA ASP A 34 -18.09 3.36 -7.71
C ASP A 34 -17.62 1.99 -8.24
N ASP A 35 -18.41 1.39 -9.11
CA ASP A 35 -18.18 0.05 -9.67
C ASP A 35 -16.89 -0.06 -10.52
N THR A 36 -16.25 1.07 -10.85
CA THR A 36 -15.05 1.14 -11.69
C THR A 36 -13.78 1.53 -10.92
N ALA A 37 -13.94 2.11 -9.73
CA ALA A 37 -12.83 2.60 -8.91
C ALA A 37 -13.22 2.76 -7.44
N ALA A 38 -12.25 2.60 -6.53
CA ALA A 38 -12.42 2.85 -5.11
C ALA A 38 -11.31 3.74 -4.55
N CYS A 39 -11.69 4.70 -3.70
CA CYS A 39 -10.75 5.55 -2.97
C CYS A 39 -10.53 5.00 -1.56
N MET A 40 -9.30 4.56 -1.28
CA MET A 40 -8.85 4.03 0.00
C MET A 40 -7.97 5.07 0.70
N VAL A 41 -8.39 5.55 1.86
CA VAL A 41 -7.77 6.63 2.63
C VAL A 41 -6.96 6.03 3.78
N LEU A 42 -5.65 6.33 3.83
CA LEU A 42 -4.81 5.95 4.97
C LEU A 42 -4.66 7.09 5.97
N SER A 43 -4.58 8.33 5.47
CA SER A 43 -4.49 9.53 6.28
C SER A 43 -5.01 10.74 5.51
N GLU A 44 -5.06 11.90 6.17
CA GLU A 44 -5.42 13.17 5.51
C GLU A 44 -4.55 13.48 4.28
N ALA A 45 -3.32 12.93 4.21
CA ALA A 45 -2.37 13.20 3.14
C ALA A 45 -2.22 12.06 2.13
N ILE A 46 -2.58 10.82 2.47
CA ILE A 46 -2.27 9.62 1.68
C ILE A 46 -3.55 8.88 1.30
N ASN A 47 -3.79 8.80 -0.01
CA ASN A 47 -4.93 8.11 -0.60
C ASN A 47 -4.44 7.14 -1.70
N VAL A 48 -5.12 6.01 -1.85
CA VAL A 48 -4.92 5.04 -2.92
C VAL A 48 -6.21 4.93 -3.72
N MET A 49 -6.12 5.17 -5.01
CA MET A 49 -7.20 4.94 -5.97
C MET A 49 -7.01 3.57 -6.60
N LEU A 50 -7.84 2.61 -6.21
CA LEU A 50 -7.92 1.29 -6.83
C LEU A 50 -8.76 1.42 -8.10
N LEU A 51 -8.18 1.14 -9.26
CA LEU A 51 -8.82 1.34 -10.55
C LEU A 51 -8.95 0.01 -11.27
N THR A 52 -10.17 -0.36 -11.69
CA THR A 52 -10.32 -1.47 -12.64
C THR A 52 -9.43 -1.24 -13.87
N HIS A 53 -8.94 -2.31 -14.50
CA HIS A 53 -8.11 -2.18 -15.70
C HIS A 53 -8.76 -1.33 -16.81
N ALA A 54 -10.10 -1.40 -16.96
CA ALA A 54 -10.83 -0.56 -17.90
C ALA A 54 -10.72 0.93 -17.55
N LYS A 55 -10.87 1.29 -16.26
CA LYS A 55 -10.72 2.66 -15.78
C LYS A 55 -9.27 3.16 -15.90
N TRP A 56 -8.30 2.34 -15.53
CA TRP A 56 -6.87 2.65 -15.67
C TRP A 56 -6.50 3.05 -17.11
N ARG A 57 -7.03 2.32 -18.10
CA ARG A 57 -6.77 2.57 -19.52
C ARG A 57 -7.31 3.91 -20.02
N THR A 58 -8.20 4.57 -19.29
CA THR A 58 -8.61 5.94 -19.64
C THR A 58 -7.61 7.00 -19.18
N PHE A 59 -6.65 6.64 -18.33
CA PHE A 59 -5.64 7.56 -17.77
C PHE A 59 -4.33 7.48 -18.56
N THR A 60 -4.01 6.32 -19.14
CA THR A 60 -2.74 6.08 -19.82
C THR A 60 -2.81 4.89 -20.77
N ASP A 61 -2.05 4.96 -21.86
CA ASP A 61 -1.83 3.86 -22.80
C ASP A 61 -0.63 2.98 -22.42
N ARG A 62 0.15 3.37 -21.39
CA ARG A 62 1.28 2.58 -20.90
C ARG A 62 0.80 1.18 -20.48
N PRO A 63 1.57 0.12 -20.75
CA PRO A 63 1.20 -1.23 -20.36
C PRO A 63 1.12 -1.34 -18.83
N ILE A 64 0.15 -2.11 -18.35
CA ILE A 64 0.12 -2.54 -16.95
C ILE A 64 1.23 -3.60 -16.79
N PRO A 65 2.16 -3.44 -15.84
CA PRO A 65 3.21 -4.41 -15.62
C PRO A 65 2.60 -5.76 -15.20
N PRO A 66 3.21 -6.90 -15.58
CA PRO A 66 2.80 -8.19 -15.03
C PRO A 66 3.08 -8.23 -13.51
N ALA A 67 2.31 -8.99 -12.75
CA ALA A 67 2.46 -9.14 -11.29
C ALA A 67 3.86 -9.64 -10.84
N THR A 68 4.66 -10.18 -11.77
CA THR A 68 6.06 -10.58 -11.53
C THR A 68 7.06 -9.42 -11.66
N SER A 69 6.58 -8.19 -11.86
CA SER A 69 7.39 -6.98 -12.03
C SER A 69 6.90 -5.92 -11.06
N SER A 70 7.82 -5.11 -10.54
CA SER A 70 7.51 -3.98 -9.66
C SER A 70 7.90 -2.68 -10.33
N GLU A 71 6.93 -1.80 -10.60
CA GLU A 71 7.20 -0.44 -11.09
C GLU A 71 7.62 0.50 -9.94
N VAL A 72 7.03 0.29 -8.76
CA VAL A 72 7.27 1.05 -7.54
C VAL A 72 7.20 0.16 -6.31
N MET A 73 7.75 0.65 -5.19
CA MET A 73 7.54 0.14 -3.84
C MET A 73 7.13 1.31 -2.95
N LEU A 74 6.02 1.16 -2.21
CA LEU A 74 5.42 2.23 -1.42
C LEU A 74 5.66 1.98 0.08
N ALA A 75 6.53 2.78 0.67
CA ALA A 75 6.85 2.68 2.10
C ALA A 75 5.86 3.46 2.97
N LEU A 76 5.33 2.77 3.98
CA LEU A 76 4.46 3.30 5.01
C LEU A 76 5.16 3.20 6.36
N SER A 77 5.21 4.32 7.08
CA SER A 77 5.68 4.36 8.45
C SER A 77 4.66 3.69 9.38
N CYS A 78 5.15 2.79 10.21
CA CYS A 78 4.40 2.13 11.28
C CYS A 78 4.88 2.65 12.65
N GLU A 79 3.98 2.65 13.63
CA GLU A 79 4.25 3.19 14.97
C GLU A 79 5.15 2.29 15.83
N SER A 80 5.20 0.99 15.52
CA SER A 80 6.01 0.01 16.24
C SER A 80 6.40 -1.18 15.34
N ARG A 81 7.27 -2.03 15.86
CA ARG A 81 7.65 -3.30 15.19
C ARG A 81 6.46 -4.25 15.08
N GLU A 82 5.63 -4.29 16.12
CA GLU A 82 4.42 -5.10 16.15
C GLU A 82 3.40 -4.61 15.12
N ALA A 83 3.34 -3.30 14.85
CA ALA A 83 2.50 -2.75 13.78
C ALA A 83 3.00 -3.16 12.39
N VAL A 84 4.32 -3.23 12.17
CA VAL A 84 4.92 -3.79 10.95
C VAL A 84 4.50 -5.25 10.77
N ASP A 85 4.62 -6.06 11.83
CA ASP A 85 4.23 -7.48 11.79
C ASP A 85 2.74 -7.66 11.54
N ALA A 86 1.89 -6.89 12.23
CA ALA A 86 0.45 -6.94 12.10
C ALA A 86 -0.02 -6.59 10.67
N MET A 87 0.58 -5.57 10.04
CA MET A 87 0.25 -5.21 8.66
C MET A 87 0.65 -6.33 7.69
N ASN A 88 1.83 -6.93 7.87
CA ASN A 88 2.31 -8.02 7.00
C ASN A 88 1.45 -9.29 7.15
N GLU A 89 1.06 -9.63 8.39
CA GLU A 89 0.13 -10.74 8.64
C GLU A 89 -1.27 -10.48 8.06
N ALA A 90 -1.79 -9.26 8.21
CA ALA A 90 -3.07 -8.88 7.64
C ALA A 90 -3.06 -9.02 6.12
N ALA A 91 -1.97 -8.62 5.47
CA ALA A 91 -1.81 -8.78 4.03
C ALA A 91 -1.95 -10.24 3.57
N ALA A 92 -1.20 -11.17 4.19
CA ALA A 92 -1.27 -12.59 3.86
C ALA A 92 -2.64 -13.23 4.13
N LYS A 93 -3.35 -12.78 5.17
CA LYS A 93 -4.68 -13.30 5.51
C LYS A 93 -5.79 -12.81 4.57
N ASN A 94 -5.55 -11.74 3.82
CA ASN A 94 -6.57 -11.06 3.01
C ASN A 94 -6.22 -11.02 1.51
N GLY A 95 -5.60 -12.09 1.00
CA GLY A 95 -5.37 -12.28 -0.44
C GLY A 95 -4.09 -11.66 -1.00
N GLY A 96 -3.32 -10.93 -0.19
CA GLY A 96 -1.97 -10.50 -0.54
C GLY A 96 -0.91 -11.53 -0.17
N THR A 97 0.35 -11.12 -0.34
CA THR A 97 1.53 -11.94 -0.03
C THR A 97 2.41 -11.25 1.00
N ALA A 98 2.67 -11.92 2.12
CA ALA A 98 3.63 -11.51 3.13
C ALA A 98 5.08 -11.79 2.71
N ASP A 99 6.03 -11.06 3.31
CA ASP A 99 7.48 -11.26 3.18
C ASP A 99 7.97 -11.55 1.75
N ILE A 100 7.55 -10.73 0.80
CA ILE A 100 7.98 -10.87 -0.61
C ILE A 100 9.49 -10.63 -0.79
N ASN A 101 10.14 -10.06 0.22
CA ASN A 101 11.58 -9.87 0.35
C ASN A 101 12.04 -10.33 1.75
N PRO A 102 13.35 -10.61 1.95
CA PRO A 102 13.88 -10.91 3.28
C PRO A 102 13.60 -9.77 4.28
N VAL A 103 13.18 -10.15 5.49
CA VAL A 103 12.97 -9.21 6.60
C VAL A 103 14.23 -8.39 6.84
N GLN A 104 14.08 -7.07 6.90
CA GLN A 104 15.18 -6.16 7.19
C GLN A 104 15.15 -5.75 8.66
N GLU A 105 16.22 -6.12 9.36
CA GLU A 105 16.45 -5.79 10.75
C GLU A 105 17.78 -5.04 10.87
N LEU A 106 17.69 -3.74 11.11
CA LEU A 106 18.82 -2.89 11.45
C LEU A 106 18.48 -2.28 12.81
N GLY A 107 19.41 -2.17 13.77
CA GLY A 107 19.05 -1.81 15.16
C GLY A 107 18.17 -0.55 15.33
N PHE A 108 18.11 0.34 14.34
CA PHE A 108 17.28 1.55 14.30
C PHE A 108 16.10 1.49 13.31
N MET A 109 15.93 0.40 12.55
CA MET A 109 14.93 0.24 11.50
C MET A 109 14.49 -1.22 11.38
N TYR A 110 13.18 -1.43 11.43
CA TYR A 110 12.54 -2.72 11.19
C TYR A 110 11.58 -2.62 10.02
N ASN A 111 11.68 -3.54 9.07
CA ASN A 111 10.95 -3.43 7.81
C ASN A 111 10.59 -4.81 7.25
N ARG A 112 9.34 -4.93 6.80
CA ARG A 112 8.83 -6.08 6.05
C ARG A 112 8.07 -5.61 4.82
N ASN A 113 8.31 -6.27 3.69
CA ASN A 113 7.60 -5.99 2.44
C ASN A 113 6.45 -6.96 2.22
N LEU A 114 5.38 -6.46 1.63
CA LEU A 114 4.18 -7.23 1.26
C LEU A 114 3.73 -6.82 -0.14
N ALA A 115 3.03 -7.72 -0.83
CA ALA A 115 2.36 -7.43 -2.08
C ALA A 115 0.84 -7.54 -1.89
N ASP A 116 0.11 -6.62 -2.52
CA ASP A 116 -1.36 -6.72 -2.61
C ASP A 116 -1.80 -7.82 -3.61
N PRO A 117 -3.11 -8.08 -3.77
CA PRO A 117 -3.60 -9.15 -4.65
C PRO A 117 -3.15 -9.04 -6.11
N ASP A 118 -2.84 -7.84 -6.59
CA ASP A 118 -2.37 -7.58 -7.97
C ASP A 118 -0.84 -7.49 -8.07
N GLY A 119 -0.12 -7.64 -6.95
CA GLY A 119 1.33 -7.64 -6.90
C GLY A 119 1.97 -6.28 -6.62
N HIS A 120 1.17 -5.25 -6.29
CA HIS A 120 1.71 -3.93 -5.95
C HIS A 120 2.46 -4.01 -4.62
N VAL A 121 3.70 -3.49 -4.61
CA VAL A 121 4.61 -3.66 -3.48
C VAL A 121 4.44 -2.55 -2.45
N TRP A 122 4.19 -2.95 -1.21
CA TRP A 122 4.15 -2.12 -0.03
C TRP A 122 5.26 -2.50 0.95
N GLU A 123 5.74 -1.49 1.66
CA GLU A 123 6.77 -1.62 2.68
C GLU A 123 6.22 -1.12 4.01
N ALA A 124 6.07 -2.00 4.98
CA ALA A 124 5.72 -1.65 6.34
C ALA A 124 7.02 -1.44 7.11
N MET A 125 7.26 -0.20 7.57
CA MET A 125 8.55 0.18 8.14
C MET A 125 8.39 0.95 9.43
N TRP A 126 9.13 0.54 10.45
CA TRP A 126 9.30 1.26 11.71
C TRP A 126 10.75 1.74 11.83
N MET A 127 10.93 2.98 12.30
CA MET A 127 12.24 3.52 12.69
C MET A 127 12.23 3.86 14.17
N ASP A 128 13.35 3.60 14.85
CA ASP A 128 13.57 4.05 16.22
C ASP A 128 13.55 5.59 16.26
N PRO A 129 12.62 6.21 17.00
CA PRO A 129 12.53 7.67 17.09
C PRO A 129 13.81 8.33 17.61
N THR A 130 14.61 7.61 18.41
CA THR A 130 15.89 8.12 18.96
C THR A 130 17.01 8.12 17.93
N ALA A 131 16.86 7.36 16.84
CA ALA A 131 17.84 7.28 15.76
C ALA A 131 17.55 8.24 14.60
N ILE A 132 16.38 8.89 14.60
CA ILE A 132 16.05 9.92 13.61
C ILE A 132 16.95 11.13 13.90
N PRO A 133 17.83 11.54 12.95
CA PRO A 133 18.65 12.72 13.15
C PRO A 133 17.74 13.92 13.40
N THR A 134 17.92 14.59 14.54
CA THR A 134 17.35 15.91 14.75
C THR A 134 18.05 16.85 13.77
N GLY A 135 17.37 17.22 12.69
CA GLY A 135 17.91 18.17 11.73
C GLY A 135 18.12 19.52 12.42
N ASP A 136 19.38 19.94 12.53
CA ASP A 136 19.77 21.35 12.72
C ASP A 136 19.71 22.09 11.37
#